data_AF-A0A133ZEF5-F1
#
_entry.id   AF-A0A133ZEF5-F1
#
_cell.length_a   1.000
_cell.length_b   1.000
_cell.length_c   1.000
_cell.angle_alpha   90.00
_cell.angle_beta   90.00
_cell.angle_gamma   90.00
#
_symmetry.space_group_name_H-M   'P 1'
#
loop_
_entity.id
_entity.type
_entity.pdbx_description
1 polymer ?
#
loop_
_entity_poly.entity_id
_entity_poly.type
_entity_poly.pdbx_seq_one_letter_code
_entity_poly.pdbx_strand_id
1 'polypeptide(L)'
;MVPEDVARAVYEQSEYNGSTRNLDRITLETDNVFSDGWDAQTPTVTGSVADGYAVSIDVPVDPTTKAQVAAVPMPGQGGPGGEPPEGSPGSAQANESA
;
A
#
# COMPACT_ATOMS: atom_id res chain seq x y z
N MET A 1 1.10 3.85 10.68
CA MET A 1 2.45 3.90 11.28
C MET A 1 2.46 3.07 12.57
N VAL A 2 3.59 2.52 13.03
CA VAL A 2 3.69 1.91 14.37
C VAL A 2 4.26 2.92 15.38
N PRO A 3 3.92 2.84 16.67
CA PRO A 3 4.56 3.66 17.70
C PRO A 3 6.09 3.52 17.70
N GLU A 4 6.81 4.61 17.97
CA GLU A 4 8.28 4.67 17.88
C GLU A 4 8.96 3.71 18.86
N ASP A 5 8.42 3.56 20.06
CA ASP A 5 8.91 2.65 21.08
C ASP A 5 8.82 1.18 20.64
N VAL A 6 7.73 0.79 19.97
CA VAL A 6 7.56 -0.54 19.38
C VAL A 6 8.60 -0.78 18.27
N ALA A 7 8.77 0.18 17.37
CA ALA A 7 9.79 0.09 16.32
C ALA A 7 11.20 0.01 16.90
N ARG A 8 11.50 0.84 17.89
CA ARG A 8 12.81 0.86 18.58
C ARG A 8 13.09 -0.49 19.24
N ALA A 9 12.12 -1.09 19.95
CA ALA A 9 12.30 -2.40 20.59
C ALA A 9 12.69 -3.51 19.59
N VAL A 10 12.15 -3.46 18.35
CA VAL A 10 12.55 -4.40 17.28
C VAL A 10 13.92 -4.04 16.71
N TYR A 11 14.21 -2.76 16.49
CA TYR A 11 15.47 -2.29 15.90
C TYR A 11 16.68 -2.41 16.82
N GLU A 12 16.46 -2.60 18.12
CA GLU A 12 17.51 -2.95 19.08
C GLU A 12 17.99 -4.41 18.97
N GLN A 13 17.25 -5.28 18.27
CA GLN A 13 17.66 -6.66 18.06
C GLN A 13 18.90 -6.76 17.15
N SER A 14 19.70 -7.80 17.37
CA SER A 14 21.00 -7.99 16.72
C SER A 14 20.90 -8.09 15.20
N GLU A 15 19.80 -8.65 14.72
CA GLU A 15 19.44 -8.85 13.32
C GLU A 15 19.21 -7.52 12.59
N TYR A 16 18.89 -6.46 13.34
CA TYR A 16 18.64 -5.10 12.85
C TYR A 16 19.76 -4.12 13.24
N ASN A 17 20.97 -4.61 13.50
CA ASN A 17 22.10 -3.77 13.92
C ASN A 17 22.23 -2.46 13.10
N GLY A 18 22.29 -1.33 13.81
CA GLY A 18 22.42 0.00 13.21
C GLY A 18 21.10 0.68 12.81
N SER A 19 19.97 -0.04 12.87
CA SER A 19 18.66 0.51 12.47
C SER A 19 18.17 1.63 13.39
N THR A 20 18.49 1.58 14.69
CA THR A 20 18.17 2.66 15.65
C THR A 20 18.78 4.00 15.24
N ARG A 21 20.00 4.02 14.68
CA ARG A 21 20.63 5.25 14.16
C ARG A 21 19.85 5.86 12.99
N ASN A 22 19.15 5.05 12.20
CA ASN A 22 18.28 5.58 11.14
C ASN A 22 16.98 6.12 11.73
N LEU A 23 16.39 5.38 12.68
CA LEU A 23 15.18 5.79 13.39
C LEU A 23 15.36 7.15 14.09
N ASP A 24 16.49 7.36 14.77
CA ASP A 24 16.79 8.61 15.50
C ASP A 24 17.00 9.83 14.58
N ARG A 25 17.03 9.64 13.24
CA ARG A 25 17.26 10.72 12.26
C ARG A 25 16.02 11.09 11.47
N ILE A 26 14.88 10.47 11.75
CA ILE A 26 13.62 10.73 11.06
C ILE A 26 12.55 11.14 12.07
N THR A 27 11.54 11.87 11.61
CA THR A 27 10.35 12.25 12.40
C THR A 27 9.12 12.13 11.50
N LEU A 28 7.95 11.87 12.08
CA LEU A 28 6.71 11.81 11.31
C LEU A 28 6.26 13.20 10.86
N GLU A 29 6.60 14.23 11.64
CA GLU A 29 6.30 15.63 11.37
C GLU A 29 6.94 16.13 10.07
N THR A 30 8.12 15.61 9.72
CA THR A 30 8.85 16.00 8.50
C THR A 30 8.75 14.95 7.38
N ASP A 31 7.96 13.90 7.55
CA ASP A 31 7.84 12.83 6.58
C ASP A 31 7.01 13.27 5.36
N ASN A 32 7.47 12.96 4.15
CA ASN A 32 6.81 13.38 2.91
C ASN A 32 5.45 12.70 2.65
N VAL A 33 5.16 11.61 3.35
CA VAL A 33 3.96 10.79 3.18
C VAL A 33 3.04 10.89 4.39
N PHE A 34 3.61 10.97 5.60
CA PHE A 34 2.84 10.81 6.84
C PHE A 34 2.64 12.11 7.63
N SER A 35 3.30 13.21 7.26
CA SER A 35 3.21 14.48 7.99
C SER A 35 1.83 15.12 8.02
N ASP A 36 0.90 14.68 7.17
CA ASP A 36 -0.43 15.25 7.01
C ASP A 36 -1.55 14.53 7.80
N GLY A 37 -1.23 13.47 8.56
CA GLY A 37 -2.25 12.79 9.35
C GLY A 37 -1.91 11.39 9.83
N TRP A 38 -0.70 11.17 10.34
CA TRP A 38 -0.26 9.87 10.84
C TRP A 38 -1.02 9.39 12.08
N ASP A 39 -1.56 10.30 12.89
CA ASP A 39 -2.28 9.97 14.13
C ASP A 39 -3.45 9.02 13.88
N ALA A 40 -4.28 9.31 12.86
CA ALA A 40 -5.44 8.49 12.50
C ALA A 40 -5.06 7.10 11.96
N GLN A 41 -3.79 6.90 11.61
CA GLN A 41 -3.24 5.68 11.03
C GLN A 41 -2.30 4.95 12.00
N THR A 42 -2.24 5.39 13.26
CA THR A 42 -1.40 4.79 14.30
C THR A 42 -2.25 3.86 15.17
N PRO A 43 -1.99 2.56 15.15
CA PRO A 43 -2.78 1.56 15.84
C PRO A 43 -2.45 1.52 17.34
N THR A 44 -3.35 0.90 18.10
CA THR A 44 -2.97 0.36 19.41
C THR A 44 -2.14 -0.90 19.20
N VAL A 45 -1.02 -1.00 19.91
CA VAL A 45 -0.12 -2.16 19.86
C VAL A 45 -0.01 -2.80 21.24
N THR A 46 -0.06 -4.12 21.27
CA THR A 46 0.14 -4.94 22.47
C THR A 46 1.09 -6.09 22.16
N GLY A 47 1.71 -6.67 23.18
CA GLY A 47 2.66 -7.77 23.04
C GLY A 47 4.12 -7.32 23.20
N SER A 48 5.05 -8.12 22.68
CA SER A 48 6.48 -7.93 22.87
C SER A 48 7.28 -8.49 21.69
N VAL A 49 8.59 -8.21 21.63
CA VAL A 49 9.46 -8.84 20.63
C VAL A 49 9.51 -10.36 20.78
N ALA A 50 9.47 -10.87 22.02
CA ALA A 50 9.58 -12.30 22.32
C ALA A 50 8.29 -13.07 22.00
N ASP A 51 7.14 -12.47 22.31
CA ASP A 51 5.82 -13.11 22.18
C ASP A 51 5.09 -12.75 20.88
N GLY A 52 5.62 -11.78 20.15
CA GLY A 52 4.99 -11.15 18.99
C GLY A 52 4.09 -9.96 19.36
N TYR A 53 3.83 -9.12 18.37
CA TYR A 53 2.95 -7.96 18.52
C TYR A 53 1.58 -8.21 17.89
N ALA A 54 0.53 -7.79 18.59
CA ALA A 54 -0.83 -7.68 18.07
C ALA A 54 -1.19 -6.21 17.91
N VAL A 55 -1.81 -5.89 16.78
CA VAL A 55 -2.05 -4.51 16.33
C VAL A 55 -3.53 -4.36 15.99
N SER A 56 -4.16 -3.29 16.47
CA SER A 56 -5.56 -2.98 16.20
C SER A 56 -5.74 -1.51 15.85
N ILE A 57 -6.53 -1.25 14.79
CA ILE A 57 -6.85 0.10 14.32
C ILE A 57 -8.29 0.14 13.80
N ASP A 58 -9.00 1.20 14.18
CA ASP A 58 -10.32 1.49 13.66
C ASP A 58 -10.20 2.33 12.38
N VAL A 59 -10.69 1.78 11.27
CA VAL A 59 -10.65 2.44 9.96
C VAL A 59 -12.08 2.83 9.57
N PRO A 60 -12.44 4.13 9.64
CA PRO A 60 -13.74 4.58 9.17
C PRO A 60 -13.80 4.46 7.64
N VAL A 61 -14.88 3.88 7.13
CA VAL A 61 -15.14 3.77 5.69
C VAL A 61 -16.42 4.53 5.35
N ASP A 62 -16.38 5.32 4.28
CA ASP A 62 -17.58 5.83 3.64
C ASP A 62 -17.96 4.88 2.49
N PRO A 63 -18.99 4.03 2.65
CA PRO A 63 -19.39 3.08 1.61
C PRO A 63 -20.06 3.78 0.41
N THR A 64 -20.36 5.07 0.50
CA THR A 64 -20.91 5.85 -0.62
C THR A 64 -19.83 6.41 -1.54
N THR A 65 -18.56 6.42 -1.08
CA THR A 65 -17.40 6.79 -1.89
C THR A 65 -17.31 5.87 -3.11
N LYS A 66 -17.31 6.45 -4.32
CA LYS A 66 -17.19 5.70 -5.57
C LYS A 66 -15.73 5.36 -5.83
N ALA A 67 -15.45 4.11 -6.15
CA ALA A 67 -14.12 3.71 -6.61
C ALA A 67 -13.75 4.50 -7.86
N GLN A 68 -12.67 5.28 -7.77
CA GLN A 68 -12.12 5.99 -8.91
C GLN A 68 -10.92 5.20 -9.39
N VAL A 69 -11.04 4.60 -10.57
CA VAL A 69 -9.86 4.10 -11.27
C VAL A 69 -9.16 5.34 -11.80
N ALA A 70 -7.94 5.62 -11.32
CA ALA A 70 -7.14 6.70 -11.87
C ALA A 70 -6.99 6.46 -13.37
N ALA A 71 -7.56 7.35 -14.19
CA ALA A 71 -7.25 7.37 -15.61
C ALA A 71 -5.77 7.77 -15.70
N VAL A 72 -4.89 6.80 -15.92
CA VAL A 72 -3.51 7.10 -16.33
C VAL A 72 -3.62 7.91 -17.63
N PRO A 73 -3.19 9.17 -17.65
CA PRO A 73 -3.14 9.91 -18.90
C PRO A 73 -2.15 9.19 -19.80
N MET A 74 -2.65 8.58 -20.89
CA MET A 74 -1.79 7.99 -21.90
C MET A 74 -0.93 9.12 -22.49
N PRO A 75 0.41 9.07 -22.39
CA PRO A 75 1.24 10.07 -23.02
C PRO A 75 1.26 9.80 -24.52
N GLY A 76 0.78 10.77 -25.29
CA GLY A 76 0.90 10.78 -26.75
C GLY A 76 -0.41 10.45 -27.44
N GLN A 77 -1.02 11.50 -28.00
CA GLN A 77 -1.92 11.37 -29.13
C GLN A 77 -1.08 10.90 -30.33
N GLY A 78 -0.86 9.58 -30.43
CA GLY A 78 -0.33 8.97 -31.64
C GLY A 78 -1.28 9.28 -32.80
N GLY A 79 -0.71 9.74 -33.92
CA GLY A 79 -1.46 10.12 -35.12
C GLY A 79 -2.35 9.00 -35.68
N PRO A 80 -3.12 9.27 -36.75
CA PRO A 80 -4.14 8.35 -37.24
C PRO A 80 -3.52 6.98 -37.58
N GLY A 81 -3.81 5.99 -36.72
CA GLY A 81 -3.43 4.59 -36.93
C GLY A 81 -4.27 4.00 -38.05
N GLY A 82 -3.62 3.34 -39.01
CA GLY A 82 -4.27 2.72 -40.16
C GLY A 82 -5.23 1.59 -39.78
N GLU A 83 -6.13 1.27 -40.71
CA GLU A 83 -7.15 0.24 -40.54
C GLU A 83 -6.54 -1.12 -40.12
N PRO A 84 -7.10 -1.77 -39.08
CA PRO A 84 -6.69 -3.11 -38.71
C PRO A 84 -7.07 -4.13 -39.80
N PRO A 85 -6.25 -5.15 -40.07
CA PRO A 85 -6.61 -6.20 -41.03
C PRO A 85 -7.79 -7.04 -40.50
N GLU A 86 -8.77 -7.31 -41.38
CA GLU A 86 -9.92 -8.17 -41.07
C GLU A 86 -9.49 -9.59 -40.72
N GLY A 87 -9.62 -9.95 -39.45
CA GLY A 87 -9.46 -11.32 -38.97
C GLY A 87 -10.63 -12.20 -39.41
N SER A 88 -10.33 -13.29 -40.13
CA SER A 88 -11.31 -14.27 -40.62
C SER A 88 -12.05 -15.01 -39.48
N PRO A 89 -13.30 -15.47 -39.68
CA PRO A 89 -14.13 -16.03 -38.62
C PRO A 89 -13.72 -17.47 -38.28
N GLY A 90 -13.28 -17.68 -37.03
CA GLY A 90 -12.95 -18.99 -36.47
C GLY A 90 -13.87 -19.36 -35.31
N SER A 91 -14.73 -20.34 -35.57
CA SER A 91 -15.77 -21.00 -34.75
C SER A 91 -15.62 -21.03 -33.23
N ALA A 92 -16.74 -20.72 -32.57
CA ALA A 92 -17.05 -21.04 -31.18
C ALA A 92 -17.02 -22.55 -30.90
N GLN A 93 -16.53 -22.94 -29.72
CA GLN A 93 -17.07 -24.11 -29.06
C GLN A 93 -17.00 -23.97 -27.53
N ALA A 94 -18.19 -24.08 -26.95
CA ALA A 94 -18.50 -24.09 -25.53
C ALA A 94 -17.89 -25.32 -24.83
N ASN A 95 -17.60 -25.19 -23.54
CA ASN A 95 -18.02 -26.24 -22.60
C ASN A 95 -18.30 -25.66 -21.22
N GLU A 96 -19.52 -25.92 -20.75
CA GLU A 96 -20.03 -25.64 -19.41
C GLU A 96 -19.59 -26.74 -18.42
N SER A 97 -19.73 -26.41 -17.14
CA SER A 97 -19.31 -27.12 -15.94
C SER A 97 -19.90 -28.53 -15.74
N ALA A 98 -19.12 -29.42 -15.12
CA ALA A 98 -19.58 -30.43 -14.16
C ALA A 98 -18.43 -30.86 -13.24
#